data_AF-A0A812PGE4-F1
#
_entry.id   AF-A0A812PGE4-F1
#
_cell.length_a   1.000
_cell.length_b   1.000
_cell.length_c   1.000
_cell.angle_alpha   90.00
_cell.angle_beta   90.00
_cell.angle_gamma   90.00
#
_symmetry.space_group_name_H-M   'P 1'
#
loop_
_entity.id
_entity.type
_entity.pdbx_description
1 polymer ?
#
loop_
_entity_poly.entity_id
_entity_poly.type
_entity_poly.pdbx_seq_one_letter_code
_entity_poly.pdbx_strand_id
1 'polypeptide(L)'
;MWVSHALHCNLVAFLAQESASIDLYRLKMAADGVRRQAAEGRFILDLSRFGSPIRLDVTAFAEKVRSDKWLLLAACLLIDFIGMASYMVLLLGEVTDIMWAPFAGFLLQYLFGSWLVSSLGALEEFLPFTDILPTATLAWAICYLECLRFLRVLLGVQRHSSHGELASDHSHDD
;
A
#
# COMPACT_ATOMS: atom_id res chain seq x y z
N MET A 1 9.20 -54.24 36.28
CA MET A 1 9.88 -52.93 36.14
C MET A 1 10.14 -52.52 34.69
N TRP A 2 10.52 -53.44 33.78
CA TRP A 2 10.82 -53.12 32.38
C TRP A 2 9.62 -52.81 31.47
N VAL A 3 8.46 -53.47 31.68
CA VAL A 3 7.27 -53.28 30.83
C VAL A 3 6.68 -51.86 30.96
N SER A 4 6.71 -51.28 32.17
CA SER A 4 6.21 -49.93 32.42
C SER A 4 7.09 -48.84 31.78
N HIS A 5 8.37 -49.12 31.57
CA HIS A 5 9.29 -48.16 30.94
C HIS A 5 9.12 -48.17 29.41
N ALA A 6 8.94 -49.35 28.82
CA ALA A 6 8.69 -49.51 27.38
C ALA A 6 7.34 -48.90 26.95
N LEU A 7 6.30 -49.01 27.78
CA LEU A 7 5.00 -48.37 27.52
C LEU A 7 5.08 -46.84 27.56
N HIS A 8 5.83 -46.26 28.50
CA HIS A 8 6.04 -44.81 28.55
C HIS A 8 6.82 -44.29 27.33
N CYS A 9 7.87 -44.98 26.89
CA CYS A 9 8.63 -44.57 25.69
C CYS A 9 7.75 -44.57 24.43
N ASN A 10 6.89 -45.57 24.24
CA ASN A 10 6.01 -45.64 23.06
C ASN A 10 4.90 -44.56 23.09
N LEU A 11 4.35 -44.26 24.27
CA LEU A 11 3.32 -43.21 24.39
C LEU A 11 3.90 -41.82 24.10
N VAL A 12 5.10 -41.51 24.59
CA VAL A 12 5.78 -40.23 24.30
C VAL A 12 6.13 -40.12 22.82
N ALA A 13 6.60 -41.19 22.19
CA ALA A 13 6.88 -41.20 20.76
C ALA A 13 5.60 -41.04 19.90
N PHE A 14 4.49 -41.65 20.31
CA PHE A 14 3.19 -41.52 19.64
C PHE A 14 2.64 -40.09 19.74
N LEU A 15 2.66 -39.50 20.95
CA LEU A 15 2.23 -38.11 21.15
C LEU A 15 3.11 -37.11 20.41
N ALA A 16 4.43 -37.34 20.34
CA ALA A 16 5.36 -36.52 19.57
C ALA A 16 5.11 -36.60 18.05
N GLN A 17 4.71 -37.77 17.55
CA GLN A 17 4.36 -37.96 16.15
C GLN A 17 3.02 -37.29 15.79
N GLU A 18 2.05 -37.34 16.70
CA GLU A 18 0.75 -36.70 16.53
C GLU A 18 0.87 -35.16 16.60
N SER A 19 1.70 -34.62 17.51
CA SER A 19 1.99 -33.19 17.58
C SER A 19 2.72 -32.69 16.33
N ALA A 20 3.70 -33.45 15.82
CA ALA A 20 4.43 -33.08 14.60
C ALA A 20 3.50 -33.05 13.37
N SER A 21 2.54 -33.96 13.29
CA SER A 21 1.55 -33.98 12.22
C SER A 21 0.62 -32.76 12.32
N ILE A 22 0.10 -32.45 13.52
CA ILE A 22 -0.74 -31.27 13.75
C ILE A 22 0.01 -29.98 13.41
N ASP A 23 1.28 -29.86 13.80
CA ASP A 23 2.10 -28.69 13.49
C ASP A 23 2.41 -28.58 11.99
N LEU A 24 2.65 -29.70 11.31
CA LEU A 24 2.86 -29.73 9.86
C LEU A 24 1.57 -29.34 9.11
N TYR A 25 0.41 -29.83 9.55
CA TYR A 25 -0.88 -29.41 9.00
C TYR A 25 -1.14 -27.92 9.24
N ARG A 26 -0.83 -27.39 10.44
CA ARG A 26 -0.95 -25.94 10.73
C ARG A 26 -0.01 -25.10 9.89
N LEU A 27 1.25 -25.50 9.72
CA LEU A 27 2.22 -24.82 8.87
C LEU A 27 1.79 -24.85 7.40
N LYS A 28 1.24 -25.98 6.94
CA LYS A 28 0.74 -26.11 5.57
C LYS A 28 -0.49 -25.23 5.33
N MET A 29 -1.42 -25.19 6.28
CA MET A 29 -2.58 -24.29 6.24
C MET A 29 -2.16 -22.81 6.23
N ALA A 30 -1.17 -22.43 7.04
CA ALA A 30 -0.62 -21.06 7.04
C ALA A 30 0.06 -20.72 5.70
N ALA A 31 0.87 -21.63 5.17
CA ALA A 31 1.55 -21.45 3.89
C ALA A 31 0.55 -21.37 2.71
N ASP A 32 -0.48 -22.22 2.69
CA ASP A 32 -1.52 -22.19 1.66
C ASP A 32 -2.37 -20.92 1.74
N GLY A 33 -2.59 -20.38 2.95
CA GLY A 33 -3.22 -19.07 3.15
C GLY A 33 -2.41 -17.93 2.52
N VAL A 34 -1.10 -17.88 2.77
CA VAL A 34 -0.19 -16.89 2.16
C VAL A 34 -0.15 -17.05 0.63
N ARG A 35 -0.12 -18.29 0.12
CA ARG A 35 -0.14 -18.54 -1.32
C ARG A 35 -1.45 -18.08 -1.98
N ARG A 36 -2.59 -18.26 -1.32
CA ARG A 36 -3.89 -17.77 -1.81
C ARG A 36 -3.95 -16.24 -1.81
N GLN A 37 -3.45 -15.59 -0.77
CA GLN A 37 -3.37 -14.12 -0.70
C GLN A 37 -2.49 -13.56 -1.83
N ALA A 38 -1.33 -14.17 -2.07
CA ALA A 38 -0.46 -13.81 -3.18
C ALA A 38 -1.12 -14.03 -4.55
N ALA A 39 -1.91 -15.09 -4.71
CA ALA A 39 -2.64 -15.38 -5.95
C ALA A 39 -3.81 -14.41 -6.20
N GLU A 40 -4.48 -13.95 -5.14
CA GLU A 40 -5.60 -12.99 -5.24
C GLU A 40 -5.14 -11.53 -5.24
N GLY A 41 -3.83 -11.29 -5.10
CA GLY A 41 -3.26 -9.94 -5.00
C GLY A 41 -3.73 -9.16 -3.77
N ARG A 42 -4.35 -9.81 -2.77
CA ARG A 42 -4.89 -9.17 -1.57
C ARG A 42 -3.89 -9.25 -0.43
N PHE A 43 -3.39 -8.09 -0.01
CA PHE A 43 -2.46 -8.00 1.12
C PHE A 43 -3.22 -7.68 2.41
N ILE A 44 -3.45 -8.71 3.22
CA ILE A 44 -4.17 -8.60 4.50
C ILE A 44 -3.14 -8.62 5.63
N LEU A 45 -3.00 -7.49 6.32
CA LEU A 45 -2.25 -7.42 7.57
C LEU A 45 -3.14 -7.96 8.69
N ASP A 46 -2.76 -9.13 9.21
CA ASP A 46 -3.39 -9.73 10.37
C ASP A 46 -2.70 -9.26 11.66
N LEU A 47 -3.26 -8.22 12.29
CA LEU A 47 -2.74 -7.68 13.55
C LEU A 47 -3.18 -8.51 14.76
N SER A 48 -3.81 -9.67 14.56
CA SER A 48 -4.12 -10.61 15.65
C SER A 48 -2.89 -11.01 16.45
N ARG A 49 -1.69 -10.90 15.85
CA ARG A 49 -0.39 -11.09 16.56
C ARG A 49 -0.09 -10.05 17.64
N PHE A 50 -0.68 -8.85 17.56
CA PHE A 50 -0.55 -7.77 18.54
C PHE A 50 -1.72 -7.69 19.52
N GLY A 51 -2.60 -8.72 19.57
CA GLY A 51 -3.67 -8.82 20.57
C GLY A 51 -4.96 -8.09 20.22
N SER A 52 -5.06 -7.46 19.04
CA SER A 52 -6.29 -6.86 18.51
C SER A 52 -6.80 -7.63 17.29
N PRO A 53 -8.10 -7.96 17.18
CA PRO A 53 -8.65 -8.74 16.08
C PRO A 53 -8.87 -7.88 14.80
N ILE A 54 -7.91 -7.01 14.47
CA ILE A 54 -8.01 -6.09 13.33
C ILE A 54 -7.35 -6.75 12.11
N ARG A 55 -8.15 -7.03 11.08
CA ARG A 55 -7.67 -7.45 9.75
C ARG A 55 -7.73 -6.24 8.82
N LEU A 56 -6.58 -5.72 8.43
CA LEU A 56 -6.49 -4.53 7.59
C LEU A 56 -6.08 -4.98 6.18
N ASP A 57 -7.04 -4.91 5.25
CA ASP A 57 -6.78 -5.16 3.84
C ASP A 57 -6.17 -3.89 3.23
N VAL A 58 -4.85 -3.93 3.05
CA VAL A 58 -4.07 -2.80 2.53
C VAL A 58 -4.47 -2.50 1.08
N THR A 59 -4.82 -3.53 0.33
CA THR A 59 -5.25 -3.37 -1.07
C THR A 59 -6.62 -2.74 -1.17
N ALA A 60 -7.58 -3.15 -0.34
CA ALA A 60 -8.88 -2.52 -0.28
C ALA A 60 -8.80 -1.06 0.19
N PHE A 61 -7.93 -0.77 1.17
CA PHE A 61 -7.69 0.60 1.62
C PHE A 61 -7.07 1.46 0.51
N ALA A 62 -6.07 0.94 -0.18
CA ALA A 62 -5.39 1.65 -1.27
C ALA A 62 -6.32 1.90 -2.47
N GLU A 63 -7.18 0.93 -2.82
CA GLU A 63 -8.26 1.11 -3.81
C GLU A 63 -9.26 2.19 -3.37
N LYS A 64 -9.63 2.22 -2.08
CA LYS A 64 -10.52 3.26 -1.56
C LYS A 64 -9.88 4.65 -1.66
N VAL A 65 -8.61 4.79 -1.29
CA VAL A 65 -7.86 6.05 -1.42
C VAL A 65 -7.81 6.52 -2.88
N ARG A 66 -7.64 5.60 -3.83
CA ARG A 66 -7.66 5.91 -5.27
C ARG A 66 -9.04 6.29 -5.80
N SER A 67 -10.11 5.74 -5.23
CA SER A 67 -11.48 5.96 -5.67
C SER A 67 -12.01 7.34 -5.28
N ASP A 68 -11.67 7.80 -4.08
CA ASP A 68 -12.16 9.06 -3.52
C ASP A 68 -11.22 10.23 -3.84
N LYS A 69 -11.75 11.25 -4.54
CA LYS A 69 -10.97 12.44 -4.95
C LYS A 69 -10.24 13.14 -3.79
N TRP A 70 -10.92 13.23 -2.65
CA TRP A 70 -10.41 13.92 -1.45
C TRP A 70 -9.40 13.08 -0.67
N LEU A 71 -9.58 11.74 -0.62
CA LEU A 71 -8.60 10.84 -0.02
C LEU A 71 -7.33 10.79 -0.86
N LEU A 72 -7.48 10.79 -2.19
CA LEU A 72 -6.34 10.86 -3.09
C LEU A 72 -5.55 12.16 -2.90
N LEU A 73 -6.23 13.30 -2.76
CA LEU A 73 -5.60 14.59 -2.45
C LEU A 73 -4.84 14.53 -1.13
N ALA A 74 -5.47 13.98 -0.08
CA ALA A 74 -4.82 13.84 1.23
C ALA A 74 -3.58 12.93 1.17
N ALA A 75 -3.65 11.85 0.39
CA ALA A 75 -2.50 10.96 0.17
C ALA A 75 -1.36 11.68 -0.57
N CYS A 76 -1.67 12.43 -1.63
CA CYS A 76 -0.69 13.24 -2.35
C CYS A 76 -0.03 14.29 -1.44
N LEU A 77 -0.83 15.00 -0.64
CA LEU A 77 -0.33 16.00 0.30
C LEU A 77 0.59 15.39 1.37
N LEU A 78 0.26 14.18 1.86
CA LEU A 78 1.12 13.46 2.80
C LEU A 78 2.44 13.03 2.17
N ILE A 79 2.42 12.55 0.92
CA ILE A 79 3.64 12.17 0.19
C ILE A 79 4.56 13.39 0.02
N ASP A 80 4.01 14.50 -0.50
CA ASP A 80 4.77 15.74 -0.67
C ASP A 80 5.25 16.30 0.67
N PHE A 81 4.44 16.21 1.73
CA PHE A 81 4.84 16.66 3.07
C PHE A 81 6.01 15.83 3.63
N ILE A 82 6.02 14.51 3.42
CA ILE A 82 7.12 13.66 3.86
C ILE A 82 8.39 13.95 3.04
N GLY A 83 8.26 14.09 1.71
CA GLY A 83 9.36 14.50 0.84
C GLY A 83 9.97 15.84 1.31
N MET A 84 9.14 16.86 1.50
CA MET A 84 9.57 18.17 2.00
C MET A 84 10.14 18.12 3.43
N ALA A 85 9.64 17.24 4.30
CA ALA A 85 10.15 17.11 5.67
C ALA A 85 11.58 16.53 5.72
N SER A 86 11.97 15.73 4.73
CA SER A 86 13.33 15.20 4.58
C SER A 86 14.38 16.32 4.45
N TYR A 87 14.01 17.46 3.88
CA TYR A 87 14.86 18.65 3.74
C TYR A 87 15.13 19.42 5.03
N MET A 88 14.33 19.22 6.09
CA MET A 88 14.57 19.90 7.38
C MET A 88 15.87 19.45 8.04
N VAL A 89 16.43 18.31 7.63
CA VAL A 89 17.70 17.79 8.12
C VAL A 89 18.72 17.85 6.99
N LEU A 90 19.28 19.04 6.75
CA LEU A 90 20.20 19.44 5.66
C LEU A 90 21.42 18.53 5.35
N LEU A 91 21.64 17.45 6.11
CA LEU A 91 22.72 16.47 5.90
C LEU A 91 22.21 15.01 5.80
N LEU A 92 20.99 14.74 6.26
CA LEU A 92 20.33 13.43 6.14
C LEU A 92 19.35 13.40 4.96
N GLY A 93 18.83 14.56 4.54
CA GLY A 93 17.95 14.73 3.38
C GLY A 93 18.46 14.01 2.15
N GLU A 94 19.68 14.33 1.69
CA GLU A 94 20.24 13.73 0.47
C GLU A 94 20.37 12.20 0.51
N VAL A 95 20.56 11.61 1.70
CA VAL A 95 20.61 10.14 1.87
C VAL A 95 19.20 9.55 1.91
N THR A 96 18.26 10.26 2.54
CA THR A 96 16.85 9.86 2.55
C THR A 96 16.23 9.94 1.17
N ASP A 97 16.65 10.89 0.34
CA ASP A 97 16.15 11.12 -1.03
C ASP A 97 16.47 9.94 -1.95
N ILE A 98 17.64 9.31 -1.81
CA ILE A 98 17.99 8.08 -2.57
C ILE A 98 17.04 6.93 -2.25
N MET A 99 16.57 6.83 -1.00
CA MET A 99 15.63 5.80 -0.57
C MET A 99 14.18 6.19 -0.86
N TRP A 100 13.86 7.48 -0.79
CA TRP A 100 12.52 8.02 -0.94
C TRP A 100 12.13 8.17 -2.42
N ALA A 101 13.05 8.56 -3.31
CA ALA A 101 12.82 8.65 -4.75
C ALA A 101 12.19 7.41 -5.40
N PRO A 102 12.72 6.17 -5.20
CA PRO A 102 12.09 4.97 -5.73
C PRO A 102 10.74 4.68 -5.06
N PHE A 103 10.57 5.06 -3.80
CA PHE A 103 9.32 4.86 -3.06
C PHE A 103 8.22 5.81 -3.55
N ALA A 104 8.54 7.11 -3.68
CA ALA A 104 7.67 8.14 -4.25
C ALA A 104 7.29 7.81 -5.70
N GLY A 105 8.26 7.39 -6.53
CA GLY A 105 8.01 6.92 -7.88
C GLY A 105 7.03 5.74 -7.92
N PHE A 106 7.22 4.74 -7.06
CA PHE A 106 6.31 3.59 -6.95
C PHE A 106 4.91 4.00 -6.49
N LEU A 107 4.80 4.88 -5.49
CA LEU A 107 3.52 5.40 -5.01
C LEU A 107 2.78 6.19 -6.10
N LEU A 108 3.46 7.05 -6.85
CA LEU A 108 2.85 7.80 -7.95
C LEU A 108 2.43 6.90 -9.11
N GLN A 109 3.25 5.90 -9.46
CA GLN A 109 2.88 4.89 -10.44
C GLN A 109 1.66 4.09 -9.98
N TYR A 110 1.58 3.77 -8.70
CA TYR A 110 0.44 3.12 -8.11
C TYR A 110 -0.78 4.06 -8.15
N LEU A 111 -0.71 5.29 -7.66
CA LEU A 111 -1.87 6.19 -7.55
C LEU A 111 -2.43 6.64 -8.91
N PHE A 112 -1.56 6.96 -9.87
CA PHE A 112 -1.96 7.58 -11.14
C PHE A 112 -1.81 6.66 -12.36
N GLY A 113 -1.07 5.56 -12.25
CA GLY A 113 -0.85 4.62 -13.35
C GLY A 113 0.01 5.17 -14.49
N SER A 114 0.57 6.37 -14.36
CA SER A 114 1.36 7.03 -15.41
C SER A 114 2.85 6.96 -15.14
N TRP A 115 3.57 6.38 -16.10
CA TRP A 115 5.04 6.33 -16.10
C TRP A 115 5.66 7.73 -16.07
N LEU A 116 5.05 8.71 -16.74
CA LEU A 116 5.59 10.07 -16.79
C LEU A 116 5.47 10.77 -15.44
N VAL A 117 4.31 10.66 -14.78
CA VAL A 117 4.13 11.25 -13.43
C VAL A 117 5.05 10.58 -12.42
N SER A 118 5.16 9.25 -12.48
CA SER A 118 6.07 8.47 -11.63
C SER A 118 7.54 8.88 -11.83
N SER A 119 7.97 8.97 -13.09
CA SER A 119 9.34 9.35 -13.43
C SER A 119 9.64 10.79 -13.03
N LEU A 120 8.68 11.71 -13.20
CA LEU A 120 8.85 13.10 -12.81
C LEU A 120 8.98 13.25 -11.29
N GLY A 121 8.15 12.57 -10.51
CA GLY A 121 8.27 12.62 -9.04
C GLY A 121 9.52 11.93 -8.52
N ALA A 122 9.92 10.78 -9.10
CA ALA A 122 11.18 10.15 -8.73
C ALA A 122 12.41 10.97 -9.14
N LEU A 123 12.32 11.69 -10.27
CA LEU A 123 13.40 12.56 -10.75
C LEU A 123 13.52 13.83 -9.90
N GLU A 124 12.40 14.38 -9.45
CA GLU A 124 12.40 15.51 -8.53
C GLU A 124 13.15 15.17 -7.25
N GLU A 125 12.77 14.06 -6.61
CA GLU A 125 13.42 13.58 -5.37
C GLU A 125 14.90 13.22 -5.59
N PHE A 126 15.31 12.87 -6.81
CA PHE A 126 16.71 12.57 -7.11
C PHE A 126 17.56 13.82 -7.34
N LEU A 127 16.93 14.93 -7.72
CA LEU A 127 17.62 16.18 -8.04
C LEU A 127 17.51 17.13 -6.85
N PRO A 128 18.59 17.31 -6.06
CA PRO A 128 18.58 18.34 -5.03
C PRO A 128 18.26 19.68 -5.70
N PHE A 129 17.46 20.52 -5.02
CA PHE A 129 16.93 21.83 -5.47
C PHE A 129 15.61 21.82 -6.24
N THR A 130 15.11 20.67 -6.74
CA THR A 130 13.80 20.65 -7.42
C THR A 130 12.61 20.43 -6.48
N ASP A 131 12.86 19.95 -5.26
CA ASP A 131 11.88 19.45 -4.26
C ASP A 131 10.98 20.50 -3.59
N ILE A 132 11.01 21.72 -4.11
CA ILE A 132 10.06 22.76 -3.70
C ILE A 132 8.69 22.50 -4.36
N LEU A 133 8.62 21.70 -5.42
CA LEU A 133 7.38 21.47 -6.13
C LEU A 133 6.61 20.29 -5.49
N PRO A 134 5.36 20.49 -5.08
CA PRO A 134 4.56 19.39 -4.57
C PRO A 134 4.06 18.54 -5.77
N THR A 135 4.91 17.67 -6.32
CA THR A 135 4.62 16.92 -7.55
C THR A 135 3.47 15.95 -7.41
N ALA A 136 3.26 15.31 -6.25
CA ALA A 136 2.10 14.46 -6.05
C ALA A 136 0.81 15.28 -6.08
N THR A 137 0.81 16.45 -5.45
CA THR A 137 -0.32 17.40 -5.44
C THR A 137 -0.54 18.01 -6.82
N LEU A 138 0.51 18.28 -7.59
CA LEU A 138 0.42 18.77 -8.96
C LEU A 138 -0.14 17.70 -9.90
N ALA A 139 0.27 16.44 -9.74
CA ALA A 139 -0.29 15.31 -10.48
C ALA A 139 -1.79 15.16 -10.21
N TRP A 140 -2.22 15.32 -8.95
CA TRP A 140 -3.63 15.39 -8.59
C TRP A 140 -4.31 16.57 -9.29
N ALA A 141 -3.73 17.77 -9.25
CA ALA A 141 -4.29 18.95 -9.90
C ALA A 141 -4.47 18.73 -11.42
N ILE A 142 -3.51 18.10 -12.11
CA ILE A 142 -3.62 17.75 -13.53
C ILE A 142 -4.75 16.74 -13.80
N CYS A 143 -5.03 15.84 -12.86
CA CYS A 143 -6.12 14.86 -13.01
C CYS A 143 -7.51 15.50 -12.92
N TYR A 144 -7.70 16.44 -11.99
CA TYR A 144 -9.01 16.97 -11.63
C TYR A 144 -9.31 18.35 -12.21
N LEU A 145 -8.31 19.18 -12.54
CA LEU A 145 -8.52 20.48 -13.15
C LEU A 145 -8.76 20.35 -14.66
N GLU A 146 -9.94 20.77 -15.11
CA GLU A 146 -10.32 20.69 -16.53
C GLU A 146 -9.47 21.59 -17.44
N CYS A 147 -8.93 22.69 -16.91
CA CYS A 147 -7.99 23.56 -17.59
C CYS A 147 -6.74 22.79 -18.07
N LEU A 148 -6.33 21.75 -17.35
CA LEU A 148 -5.15 20.94 -17.64
C LEU A 148 -5.48 19.64 -18.38
N ARG A 149 -6.68 19.55 -18.97
CA ARG A 149 -7.14 18.35 -19.71
C ARG A 149 -6.17 17.92 -20.83
N PHE A 150 -5.53 18.88 -21.50
CA PHE A 150 -4.53 18.59 -22.53
C PHE A 150 -3.31 17.85 -21.96
N LEU A 151 -2.78 18.32 -20.82
CA LEU A 151 -1.66 17.69 -20.12
C LEU A 151 -2.02 16.28 -19.63
N ARG A 152 -3.25 16.07 -19.16
CA ARG A 152 -3.71 14.74 -18.74
C ARG A 152 -3.65 13.70 -19.87
N VAL A 153 -4.03 14.09 -21.09
CA VAL A 153 -3.95 13.23 -22.28
C VAL A 153 -2.49 12.95 -22.64
N LEU A 154 -1.64 13.97 -22.58
CA LEU A 154 -0.21 13.86 -22.86
C LEU A 154 0.52 12.96 -21.84
N LEU A 155 0.18 13.10 -20.56
CA LEU A 155 0.75 12.34 -19.46
C LEU A 155 0.15 10.93 -19.32
N GLY A 156 -0.93 10.61 -20.05
CA GLY A 156 -1.57 9.31 -20.02
C GLY A 156 -2.08 8.90 -18.64
N VAL A 157 -2.47 9.86 -17.81
CA VAL A 157 -2.89 9.59 -16.43
C VAL A 157 -4.27 8.96 -16.40
N GLN A 158 -4.40 7.82 -15.71
CA GLN A 158 -5.66 7.10 -15.61
C GLN A 158 -6.55 7.74 -14.55
N ARG A 159 -7.74 8.19 -14.95
CA ARG A 159 -8.75 8.66 -14.01
C ARG A 159 -9.52 7.45 -13.49
N HIS A 160 -9.39 7.16 -12.20
CA HIS A 160 -10.32 6.27 -11.52
C HIS A 160 -11.61 7.07 -11.28
N SER A 161 -12.57 6.92 -12.20
CA SER A 161 -13.85 7.61 -12.11
C SER A 161 -14.61 7.12 -10.87
N SER A 162 -14.79 8.01 -9.90
CA SER A 162 -15.71 7.82 -8.79
C SER A 162 -17.14 7.70 -9.37
N HIS A 163 -17.61 6.48 -9.57
CA HIS A 163 -19.00 6.18 -9.87
C HIS A 163 -19.82 6.47 -8.60
N GLY A 164 -20.19 7.73 -8.38
CA GLY A 164 -20.92 8.11 -7.16
C GLY A 164 -21.33 9.57 -7.00
N GLU A 165 -20.95 10.48 -7.89
CA GLU A 165 -21.32 11.90 -7.79
C GLU A 165 -22.28 12.31 -8.91
N LEU A 166 -23.47 11.69 -8.95
CA LEU A 166 -24.50 12.00 -9.95
C LEU A 166 -25.94 11.94 -9.40
N ALA A 167 -26.16 12.21 -8.10
CA ALA A 167 -27.52 12.14 -7.55
C ALA A 167 -27.81 13.04 -6.34
N SER A 168 -27.28 14.26 -6.24
CA SER A 168 -27.70 15.17 -5.15
C SER A 168 -27.50 16.67 -5.38
N ASP A 169 -27.62 17.17 -6.62
CA ASP A 169 -27.64 18.64 -6.84
C ASP A 169 -28.74 19.12 -7.80
N HIS A 170 -29.86 18.38 -7.87
CA HIS A 170 -31.05 18.85 -8.56
C HIS A 170 -32.31 18.45 -7.79
N SER A 171 -32.62 19.17 -6.71
CA SER A 171 -33.97 19.21 -6.09
C SER A 171 -34.05 20.23 -4.93
N HIS A 172 -33.77 21.51 -5.21
CA HIS A 172 -34.29 22.60 -4.37
C HIS A 172 -34.43 23.90 -5.17
N ASP A 173 -35.30 23.85 -6.17
CA ASP A 173 -36.04 25.00 -6.68
C ASP A 173 -37.47 24.50 -6.85
N ASP A 174 -38.31 24.76 -5.83
CA ASP A 174 -39.78 24.92 -5.89
C ASP A 174 -40.30 25.37 -4.51
#